data_AF-A0A9E0RXM1-F1
#
_entry.id   AF-A0A9E0RXM1-F1
#
_cell.length_a   1.000
_cell.length_b   1.000
_cell.length_c   1.000
_cell.angle_alpha   90.00
_cell.angle_beta   90.00
_cell.angle_gamma   90.00
#
_symmetry.space_group_name_H-M   'P 1'
#
loop_
_entity.id
_entity.type
_entity.pdbx_description
1 polymer ?
#
loop_
_entity_poly.entity_id
_entity_poly.type
_entity_poly.pdbx_seq_one_letter_code
_entity_poly.pdbx_strand_id
1 'polypeptide(L)'
;MKKSLTIAAILLAACASGPEPAPPVVMMDAASFNAAMAEARATRNQFQEVARLERLLEKDNLTDEQRASVLFSIASNQGTVIPNRVAAIETYDKVIALVGAEHRLGVLATDNKAYAQTQLGYIRGRVESGTGSFEDALSALPWDEVIERAKNGRIGVTSMEAEKMYLAGRFCESESGRWTIGASNVENKRVDVCDTPRDPINIEALQFN
;
A
#
# COMPACT_ATOMS: atom_id res chain seq x y z
N MET A 1 -47.16 65.72 25.68
CA MET A 1 -45.86 65.31 25.07
C MET A 1 -45.20 64.27 25.96
N LYS A 2 -44.48 63.29 25.36
CA LYS A 2 -43.80 62.08 25.93
C LYS A 2 -44.68 60.82 25.87
N LYS A 3 -44.78 60.18 24.69
CA LYS A 3 -43.91 59.17 24.04
C LYS A 3 -44.09 57.77 24.64
N SER A 4 -44.92 56.99 23.96
CA SER A 4 -45.08 55.54 24.02
C SER A 4 -43.75 54.82 23.80
N LEU A 5 -43.50 53.74 24.55
CA LEU A 5 -42.43 52.79 24.26
C LEU A 5 -43.07 51.42 23.97
N THR A 6 -43.14 51.08 22.68
CA THR A 6 -43.59 49.79 22.18
C THR A 6 -42.42 48.80 22.28
N ILE A 7 -42.56 47.76 23.10
CA ILE A 7 -41.61 46.65 23.14
C ILE A 7 -41.95 45.71 21.97
N ALA A 8 -41.17 45.79 20.90
CA ALA A 8 -41.21 44.82 19.82
C ALA A 8 -40.53 43.54 20.31
N ALA A 9 -41.24 42.41 20.31
CA ALA A 9 -40.67 41.09 20.53
C ALA A 9 -40.13 40.56 19.20
N ILE A 10 -38.81 40.46 19.11
CA ILE A 10 -38.09 39.90 17.96
C ILE A 10 -38.05 38.39 18.15
N LEU A 11 -38.96 37.70 17.46
CA LEU A 11 -38.88 36.27 17.24
C LEU A 11 -37.70 35.98 16.30
N LEU A 12 -36.55 35.64 16.89
CA LEU A 12 -35.46 35.00 16.17
C LEU A 12 -35.91 33.59 15.75
N ALA A 13 -36.52 33.49 14.58
CA ALA A 13 -36.64 32.24 13.87
C ALA A 13 -35.23 31.84 13.41
N ALA A 14 -34.50 31.13 14.29
CA ALA A 14 -33.32 30.39 13.88
C ALA A 14 -33.81 29.29 12.93
N CYS A 15 -33.65 29.50 11.62
CA CYS A 15 -33.74 28.45 10.64
C CYS A 15 -32.66 27.42 10.98
N ALA A 16 -33.03 26.40 11.75
CA ALA A 16 -32.27 25.18 11.85
C ALA A 16 -32.32 24.52 10.47
N SER A 17 -31.40 24.88 9.59
CA SER A 17 -31.01 24.03 8.48
C SER A 17 -30.41 22.78 9.10
N GLY A 18 -31.27 21.81 9.41
CA GLY A 18 -30.84 20.48 9.79
C GLY A 18 -29.88 19.95 8.72
N PRO A 19 -28.88 19.14 9.10
CA PRO A 19 -27.94 18.59 8.14
C PRO A 19 -28.73 17.91 7.03
N GLU A 20 -28.54 18.40 5.80
CA GLU A 20 -29.11 17.79 4.62
C GLU A 20 -28.59 16.34 4.57
N PRO A 21 -29.47 15.32 4.48
CA PRO A 21 -29.02 13.95 4.44
C PRO A 21 -28.08 13.81 3.23
N ALA A 22 -26.86 13.36 3.49
CA ALA A 22 -25.88 13.14 2.44
C ALA A 22 -26.51 12.27 1.34
N PRO A 23 -26.30 12.59 0.05
CA PRO A 23 -26.85 11.80 -1.03
C PRO A 23 -26.44 10.33 -0.85
N PRO A 24 -27.34 9.38 -1.13
CA PRO A 24 -27.05 7.96 -0.97
C PRO A 24 -25.83 7.58 -1.81
N VAL A 25 -24.87 6.91 -1.19
CA VAL A 25 -23.66 6.45 -1.86
C VAL A 25 -24.06 5.37 -2.88
N VAL A 26 -23.87 5.67 -4.16
CA VAL A 26 -24.08 4.69 -5.23
C VAL A 26 -22.88 3.76 -5.28
N MET A 27 -23.11 2.50 -4.92
CA MET A 27 -22.09 1.45 -4.92
C MET A 27 -21.52 1.26 -6.32
N MET A 28 -20.21 1.02 -6.40
CA MET A 28 -19.51 0.72 -7.63
C MET A 28 -20.05 -0.58 -8.22
N ASP A 29 -20.51 -0.53 -9.46
CA ASP A 29 -20.99 -1.72 -10.15
C ASP A 29 -19.83 -2.69 -10.46
N ALA A 30 -20.19 -3.95 -10.75
CA ALA A 30 -19.20 -5.00 -10.98
C ALA A 30 -18.29 -4.76 -12.19
N ALA A 31 -18.78 -4.09 -13.26
CA ALA A 31 -17.98 -3.82 -14.44
C ALA A 31 -16.93 -2.74 -14.16
N SER A 32 -17.34 -1.66 -13.49
CA SER A 32 -16.46 -0.58 -13.02
C SER A 32 -15.40 -1.10 -12.06
N PHE A 33 -15.79 -1.97 -11.12
CA PHE A 33 -14.86 -2.60 -10.18
C PHE A 33 -13.84 -3.50 -10.90
N ASN A 34 -14.31 -4.37 -11.80
CA ASN A 34 -13.42 -5.26 -12.56
C ASN A 34 -12.46 -4.48 -13.45
N ALA A 35 -12.90 -3.37 -14.05
CA ALA A 35 -12.04 -2.48 -14.82
C ALA A 35 -10.95 -1.84 -13.94
N ALA A 36 -11.29 -1.35 -12.75
CA ALA A 36 -10.33 -0.78 -11.82
C ALA A 36 -9.29 -1.82 -11.33
N MET A 37 -9.72 -3.05 -11.03
CA MET A 37 -8.83 -4.15 -10.68
C MET A 37 -7.90 -4.53 -11.84
N ALA A 38 -8.42 -4.56 -13.07
CA ALA A 38 -7.63 -4.87 -14.27
C ALA A 38 -6.61 -3.76 -14.57
N GLU A 39 -7.00 -2.49 -14.42
CA GLU A 39 -6.09 -1.36 -14.58
C GLU A 39 -4.96 -1.40 -13.55
N ALA A 40 -5.27 -1.74 -12.29
CA ALA A 40 -4.25 -1.88 -11.25
C ALA A 40 -3.20 -2.95 -11.63
N ARG A 41 -3.64 -4.09 -12.20
CA ARG A 41 -2.80 -5.23 -12.61
C ARG A 41 -2.08 -5.04 -13.94
N ALA A 42 -2.49 -4.07 -14.76
CA ALA A 42 -1.90 -3.85 -16.08
C ALA A 42 -0.48 -3.26 -16.03
N THR A 43 -0.02 -2.86 -14.84
CA THR A 43 1.34 -2.38 -14.63
C THR A 43 2.37 -3.51 -14.63
N ARG A 44 3.59 -3.19 -15.08
CA ARG A 44 4.75 -4.09 -14.97
C ARG A 44 5.46 -3.99 -13.62
N ASN A 45 5.13 -2.98 -12.80
CA ASN A 45 5.71 -2.75 -11.49
C ASN A 45 4.73 -3.17 -10.39
N GLN A 46 5.04 -4.25 -9.66
CA GLN A 46 4.15 -4.78 -8.60
C GLN A 46 3.90 -3.78 -7.46
N PHE A 47 4.82 -2.84 -7.22
CA PHE A 47 4.60 -1.75 -6.26
C PHE A 47 3.56 -0.75 -6.74
N GLN A 48 3.43 -0.53 -8.05
CA GLN A 48 2.34 0.28 -8.61
C GLN A 48 1.01 -0.42 -8.51
N GLU A 49 0.97 -1.74 -8.70
CA GLU A 49 -0.27 -2.50 -8.56
C GLU A 49 -0.79 -2.31 -7.14
N VAL A 50 0.04 -2.56 -6.13
CA VAL A 50 -0.35 -2.38 -4.72
C VAL A 50 -0.78 -0.94 -4.43
N ALA A 51 -0.02 0.07 -4.84
CA ALA A 51 -0.39 1.46 -4.61
C ALA A 51 -1.72 1.85 -5.29
N ARG A 52 -2.00 1.35 -6.50
CA ARG A 52 -3.28 1.58 -7.19
C ARG A 52 -4.44 0.87 -6.48
N LEU A 53 -4.21 -0.34 -5.97
CA LEU A 53 -5.19 -1.08 -5.17
C LEU A 53 -5.47 -0.38 -3.83
N GLU A 54 -4.45 0.18 -3.18
CA GLU A 54 -4.62 0.98 -1.96
C GLU A 54 -5.48 2.22 -2.24
N ARG A 55 -5.23 2.94 -3.34
CA ARG A 55 -6.10 4.06 -3.78
C ARG A 55 -7.52 3.62 -4.13
N LEU A 56 -7.71 2.39 -4.60
CA LEU A 56 -9.05 1.85 -4.84
C LEU A 56 -9.80 1.64 -3.51
N LEU A 57 -9.12 1.21 -2.44
CA LEU A 57 -9.73 1.05 -1.11
C LEU A 57 -10.19 2.36 -0.48
N GLU A 58 -9.60 3.49 -0.87
CA GLU A 58 -10.02 4.83 -0.43
C GLU A 58 -11.41 5.23 -0.98
N LYS A 59 -11.97 4.46 -1.92
CA LYS A 59 -13.32 4.69 -2.42
C LYS A 59 -14.36 4.25 -1.39
N ASP A 60 -15.26 5.16 -1.04
CA ASP A 60 -16.34 4.88 -0.08
C ASP A 60 -17.44 3.98 -0.65
N ASN A 61 -17.49 3.83 -1.98
CA ASN A 61 -18.56 3.11 -2.67
C ASN A 61 -18.24 1.66 -3.04
N LEU A 62 -17.27 1.03 -2.36
CA LEU A 62 -16.99 -0.40 -2.52
C LEU A 62 -17.81 -1.25 -1.55
N THR A 63 -18.37 -2.35 -2.04
CA THR A 63 -18.98 -3.37 -1.18
C THR A 63 -17.91 -4.09 -0.34
N ASP A 64 -18.32 -4.76 0.74
CA ASP A 64 -17.39 -5.53 1.57
C ASP A 64 -16.67 -6.63 0.78
N GLU A 65 -17.36 -7.29 -0.15
CA GLU A 65 -16.75 -8.30 -1.01
C GLU A 65 -15.72 -7.71 -2.00
N GLN A 66 -16.01 -6.51 -2.54
CA GLN A 66 -15.07 -5.78 -3.39
C GLN A 66 -13.84 -5.34 -2.59
N ARG A 67 -14.03 -4.77 -1.40
CA ARG A 67 -12.93 -4.40 -0.48
C ARG A 67 -12.08 -5.62 -0.10
N ALA A 68 -12.71 -6.74 0.23
CA ALA A 68 -12.03 -8.00 0.53
C ALA A 68 -11.23 -8.51 -0.68
N SER A 69 -11.78 -8.40 -1.90
CA SER A 69 -11.08 -8.77 -3.12
C SER A 69 -9.84 -7.92 -3.38
N VAL A 70 -9.92 -6.60 -3.15
CA VAL A 70 -8.78 -5.68 -3.27
C VAL A 70 -7.72 -5.99 -2.22
N LEU A 71 -8.11 -6.11 -0.94
CA LEU A 71 -7.23 -6.48 0.18
C LEU A 71 -6.53 -7.82 -0.07
N PHE A 72 -7.24 -8.82 -0.58
CA PHE A 72 -6.66 -10.12 -0.91
C PHE A 72 -5.58 -10.00 -1.99
N SER A 73 -5.79 -9.14 -3.00
CA SER A 73 -4.81 -8.89 -4.07
C SER A 73 -3.57 -8.17 -3.54
N ILE A 74 -3.74 -7.20 -2.63
CA ILE A 74 -2.63 -6.51 -1.93
C ILE A 74 -1.82 -7.52 -1.10
N ALA A 75 -2.49 -8.29 -0.24
CA ALA A 75 -1.85 -9.27 0.64
C ALA A 75 -1.06 -10.32 -0.16
N SER A 76 -1.62 -10.77 -1.29
CA SER A 76 -0.96 -11.74 -2.16
C SER A 76 0.31 -11.18 -2.80
N ASN A 77 0.30 -9.92 -3.23
CA ASN A 77 1.51 -9.25 -3.72
C ASN A 77 2.59 -9.13 -2.63
N GLN A 78 2.23 -8.63 -1.45
CA GLN A 78 3.09 -8.55 -0.26
C GLN A 78 3.59 -9.92 0.23
N GLY A 79 2.85 -10.98 -0.10
CA GLY A 79 3.17 -12.35 0.27
C GLY A 79 4.02 -13.10 -0.75
N THR A 80 4.18 -12.62 -1.98
CA THR A 80 4.77 -13.42 -3.07
C THR A 80 5.85 -12.71 -3.87
N VAL A 81 5.65 -11.43 -4.19
CA VAL A 81 6.54 -10.67 -5.09
C VAL A 81 7.17 -9.46 -4.41
N ILE A 82 6.47 -8.85 -3.46
CA ILE A 82 6.98 -7.79 -2.60
C ILE A 82 7.41 -8.45 -1.29
N PRO A 83 8.65 -8.26 -0.80
CA PRO A 83 9.12 -8.89 0.43
C PRO A 83 8.55 -8.16 1.65
N ASN A 84 7.28 -8.38 1.98
CA ASN A 84 6.63 -7.79 3.16
C ASN A 84 5.62 -8.76 3.77
N ARG A 85 6.12 -9.86 4.34
CA ARG A 85 5.27 -10.94 4.89
C ARG A 85 4.48 -10.50 6.11
N VAL A 86 5.01 -9.56 6.90
CA VAL A 86 4.28 -8.98 8.03
C VAL A 86 3.02 -8.27 7.53
N ALA A 87 3.14 -7.34 6.57
CA ALA A 87 1.98 -6.65 6.02
C ALA A 87 1.02 -7.60 5.30
N ALA A 88 1.53 -8.64 4.61
CA ALA A 88 0.69 -9.64 3.97
C ALA A 88 -0.23 -10.36 4.98
N ILE A 89 0.33 -10.81 6.11
CA ILE A 89 -0.42 -11.48 7.19
C ILE A 89 -1.50 -10.56 7.75
N GLU A 90 -1.15 -9.31 8.08
CA GLU A 90 -2.09 -8.33 8.60
C GLU A 90 -3.21 -8.01 7.60
N THR A 91 -2.87 -7.97 6.31
CA THR A 91 -3.85 -7.70 5.25
C THR A 91 -4.77 -8.90 5.02
N TYR A 92 -4.28 -10.14 5.11
CA TYR A 92 -5.13 -11.33 5.10
C TYR A 92 -6.08 -11.36 6.30
N ASP A 93 -5.65 -10.92 7.48
CA ASP A 93 -6.53 -10.80 8.64
C ASP A 93 -7.69 -9.83 8.39
N LYS A 94 -7.44 -8.72 7.69
CA LYS A 94 -8.51 -7.79 7.28
C LYS A 94 -9.50 -8.45 6.31
N VAL A 95 -9.02 -9.29 5.38
CA VAL A 95 -9.91 -10.05 4.48
C VAL A 95 -10.81 -10.98 5.30
N ILE A 96 -10.23 -11.80 6.19
CA ILE A 96 -10.97 -12.77 7.00
C ILE A 96 -11.98 -12.06 7.91
N ALA A 97 -11.60 -10.93 8.51
CA ALA A 97 -12.50 -10.14 9.35
C ALA A 97 -13.69 -9.56 8.57
N LEU A 98 -13.49 -9.20 7.30
CA LEU A 98 -14.51 -8.54 6.50
C LEU A 98 -15.55 -9.50 5.92
N VAL A 99 -15.13 -10.68 5.46
CA VAL A 99 -16.05 -11.65 4.80
C VAL A 99 -16.27 -12.94 5.60
N GLY A 100 -15.53 -13.15 6.69
CA GLY A 100 -15.58 -14.38 7.48
C GLY A 100 -14.73 -15.51 6.91
N ALA A 101 -14.31 -16.45 7.77
CA ALA A 101 -13.40 -17.54 7.42
C ALA A 101 -14.01 -18.58 6.46
N GLU A 102 -15.33 -18.78 6.51
CA GLU A 102 -16.05 -19.74 5.66
C GLU A 102 -16.34 -19.20 4.24
N HIS A 103 -16.22 -17.89 4.03
CA HIS A 103 -16.36 -17.29 2.71
C HIS A 103 -15.19 -17.72 1.81
N ARG A 104 -15.44 -17.88 0.50
CA ARG A 104 -14.39 -18.33 -0.46
C ARG A 104 -13.08 -17.55 -0.34
N LEU A 105 -13.15 -16.22 -0.21
CA LEU A 105 -11.96 -15.38 -0.01
C LEU A 105 -11.35 -15.52 1.39
N GLY A 106 -12.17 -15.76 2.42
CA GLY A 106 -11.69 -15.99 3.79
C GLY A 106 -10.93 -17.29 3.93
N VAL A 107 -11.39 -18.36 3.27
CA VAL A 107 -10.66 -19.65 3.20
C VAL A 107 -9.29 -19.44 2.56
N LEU A 108 -9.25 -18.82 1.37
CA LEU A 108 -8.00 -18.54 0.67
C LEU A 108 -7.07 -17.63 1.47
N ALA A 109 -7.60 -16.62 2.16
CA ALA A 109 -6.82 -15.73 3.00
C ALA A 109 -6.24 -16.47 4.21
N THR A 110 -6.99 -17.41 4.80
CA THR A 110 -6.54 -18.25 5.91
C THR A 110 -5.36 -19.12 5.49
N ASP A 111 -5.47 -19.81 4.36
CA ASP A 111 -4.42 -20.68 3.82
C ASP A 111 -3.16 -19.87 3.49
N ASN A 112 -3.31 -18.75 2.78
CA ASN A 112 -2.18 -17.91 2.40
C ASN A 112 -1.53 -17.23 3.60
N LYS A 113 -2.32 -16.84 4.62
CA LYS A 113 -1.81 -16.34 5.90
C LYS A 113 -0.96 -17.40 6.59
N ALA A 114 -1.44 -18.64 6.71
CA ALA A 114 -0.70 -19.72 7.34
C ALA A 114 0.63 -20.00 6.61
N TYR A 115 0.61 -19.96 5.28
CA TYR A 115 1.83 -20.07 4.47
C TYR A 115 2.78 -18.90 4.71
N ALA A 116 2.29 -17.66 4.72
CA ALA A 116 3.10 -16.47 4.99
C ALA A 116 3.72 -16.49 6.40
N GLN A 117 2.97 -16.94 7.42
CA GLN A 117 3.46 -17.11 8.79
C GLN A 117 4.59 -18.14 8.86
N THR A 118 4.42 -19.27 8.17
CA THR A 118 5.45 -20.33 8.11
C THR A 118 6.75 -19.79 7.50
N GLN A 119 6.66 -19.09 6.37
CA GLN A 119 7.82 -18.47 5.72
C GLN A 119 8.47 -17.41 6.62
N LEU A 120 7.67 -16.56 7.25
CA LEU A 120 8.14 -15.52 8.16
C LEU A 120 8.90 -16.11 9.36
N GLY A 121 8.49 -17.27 9.88
CA GLY A 121 9.23 -17.97 10.94
C GLY A 121 10.66 -18.32 10.51
N TYR A 122 10.84 -18.90 9.32
CA TYR A 122 12.17 -19.20 8.78
C TYR A 122 13.00 -17.95 8.50
N ILE A 123 12.37 -16.91 7.97
CA ILE A 123 13.03 -15.62 7.67
C ILE A 123 13.52 -14.97 8.97
N ARG A 124 12.68 -14.91 10.01
CA ARG A 124 13.05 -14.33 11.32
C ARG A 124 14.26 -15.03 11.92
N GLY A 125 14.33 -16.36 11.87
CA GLY A 125 15.50 -17.09 12.33
C GLY A 125 16.80 -16.71 11.60
N ARG A 126 16.74 -16.41 10.29
CA ARG A 126 17.90 -15.91 9.54
C ARG A 126 18.28 -14.49 9.94
N VAL A 127 17.29 -13.59 10.06
CA VAL A 127 17.52 -12.20 10.46
C VAL A 127 18.13 -12.14 11.87
N GLU A 128 17.62 -12.91 12.83
CA GLU A 128 18.09 -12.94 14.23
C GLU A 128 19.50 -13.54 14.36
N SER A 129 19.83 -14.56 13.55
CA SER A 129 21.17 -15.16 13.53
C SER A 129 22.21 -14.33 12.77
N GLY A 130 21.81 -13.21 12.17
CA GLY A 130 22.70 -12.37 11.36
C GLY A 130 23.06 -12.96 9.99
N THR A 131 22.33 -13.99 9.55
CA THR A 131 22.52 -14.64 8.24
C THR A 131 21.49 -14.20 7.19
N GLY A 132 20.53 -13.36 7.57
CA GLY A 132 19.49 -12.85 6.69
C GLY A 132 20.01 -11.84 5.65
N SER A 133 19.42 -11.88 4.46
CA SER A 133 19.62 -10.87 3.42
C SER A 133 18.84 -9.58 3.68
N PHE A 134 19.01 -8.58 2.81
CA PHE A 134 18.16 -7.39 2.81
C PHE A 134 16.69 -7.72 2.52
N GLU A 135 16.42 -8.61 1.58
CA GLU A 135 15.07 -9.11 1.32
C GLU A 135 14.44 -9.86 2.52
N ASP A 136 15.25 -10.63 3.27
CA ASP A 136 14.81 -11.25 4.52
C ASP A 136 14.43 -10.20 5.57
N ALA A 137 15.25 -9.15 5.71
CA ALA A 137 14.97 -8.06 6.63
C ALA A 137 13.68 -7.31 6.24
N LEU A 138 13.49 -6.95 4.97
CA LEU A 138 12.26 -6.32 4.47
C LEU A 138 11.02 -7.17 4.75
N SER A 139 11.16 -8.50 4.63
CA SER A 139 10.05 -9.42 4.86
C SER A 139 9.61 -9.51 6.32
N ALA A 140 10.53 -9.26 7.26
CA ALA A 140 10.33 -9.54 8.69
C ALA A 140 10.29 -8.31 9.61
N LEU A 141 10.81 -7.17 9.15
CA LEU A 141 10.94 -5.94 9.93
C LEU A 141 10.20 -4.78 9.25
N PRO A 142 9.87 -3.70 9.99
CA PRO A 142 9.34 -2.48 9.38
C PRO A 142 10.29 -1.96 8.30
N TRP A 143 9.74 -1.67 7.12
CA TRP A 143 10.56 -1.26 5.97
C TRP A 143 11.45 -0.06 6.27
N ASP A 144 10.93 0.98 6.94
CA ASP A 144 11.70 2.18 7.28
C ASP A 144 12.95 1.87 8.12
N GLU A 145 12.86 0.88 9.01
CA GLU A 145 14.02 0.42 9.79
C GLU A 145 15.07 -0.24 8.89
N VAL A 146 14.64 -1.09 7.96
CA VAL A 146 15.53 -1.82 7.04
C VAL A 146 16.18 -0.85 6.06
N ILE A 147 15.41 0.10 5.52
CA ILE A 147 15.92 1.17 4.65
C ILE A 147 16.98 1.99 5.40
N GLU A 148 16.77 2.30 6.68
CA GLU A 148 17.75 3.07 7.44
C GLU A 148 19.02 2.27 7.79
N ARG A 149 18.90 0.95 7.97
CA ARG A 149 20.08 0.07 8.04
C ARG A 149 20.86 0.10 6.73
N ALA A 150 20.19 0.13 5.58
CA ALA A 150 20.84 0.19 4.27
C ALA A 150 21.55 1.53 4.07
N LYS A 151 20.89 2.65 4.38
CA LYS A 151 21.49 4.00 4.31
C LYS A 151 22.79 4.11 5.10
N ASN A 152 22.83 3.49 6.28
CA ASN A 152 24.00 3.49 7.17
C ASN A 152 25.02 2.36 6.88
N GLY A 153 24.87 1.62 5.77
CA GLY A 153 25.77 0.53 5.40
C GLY A 153 25.77 -0.66 6.36
N ARG A 154 24.74 -0.82 7.19
CA ARG A 154 24.60 -1.89 8.18
C ARG A 154 23.99 -3.17 7.60
N ILE A 155 23.53 -3.11 6.36
CA ILE A 155 23.02 -4.27 5.61
C ILE A 155 23.43 -4.10 4.14
N GLY A 156 23.93 -5.18 3.53
CA GLY A 156 24.30 -5.17 2.12
C GLY A 156 23.06 -5.20 1.23
N VAL A 157 23.05 -4.38 0.19
CA VAL A 157 21.97 -4.33 -0.82
C VAL A 157 22.54 -4.74 -2.17
N THR A 158 21.94 -5.74 -2.78
CA THR A 158 22.29 -6.16 -4.15
C THR A 158 21.67 -5.23 -5.18
N SER A 159 22.21 -5.26 -6.40
CA SER A 159 21.67 -4.56 -7.57
C SER A 159 20.17 -4.77 -7.79
N MET A 160 19.73 -6.02 -7.70
CA MET A 160 18.33 -6.41 -7.90
C MET A 160 17.44 -5.90 -6.77
N GLU A 161 17.93 -5.88 -5.53
CA GLU A 161 17.20 -5.32 -4.40
C GLU A 161 17.10 -3.79 -4.49
N ALA A 162 18.18 -3.13 -4.91
CA ALA A 162 18.19 -1.69 -5.13
C ALA A 162 17.21 -1.28 -6.23
N GLU A 163 17.10 -2.08 -7.30
CA GLU A 163 16.09 -1.92 -8.34
C GLU A 163 14.67 -2.08 -7.80
N LYS A 164 14.39 -3.15 -7.03
CA LYS A 164 13.08 -3.31 -6.37
C LYS A 164 12.77 -2.09 -5.49
N MET A 165 13.74 -1.57 -4.75
CA MET A 165 13.55 -0.41 -3.88
C MET A 165 13.37 0.90 -4.64
N TYR A 166 13.98 1.02 -5.82
CA TYR A 166 13.70 2.13 -6.73
C TYR A 166 12.25 2.08 -7.20
N LEU A 167 11.79 0.92 -7.66
CA LEU A 167 10.42 0.70 -8.12
C LEU A 167 9.37 0.87 -6.99
N ALA A 168 9.77 0.59 -5.74
CA ALA A 168 8.99 0.87 -4.55
C ALA A 168 9.02 2.34 -4.10
N GLY A 169 9.78 3.20 -4.79
CA GLY A 169 9.94 4.61 -4.46
C GLY A 169 10.78 4.89 -3.21
N ARG A 170 11.51 3.89 -2.69
CA ARG A 170 12.37 4.02 -1.52
C ARG A 170 13.80 4.41 -1.87
N PHE A 171 14.29 3.96 -3.01
CA PHE A 171 15.59 4.36 -3.54
C PHE A 171 15.42 5.36 -4.68
N CYS A 172 16.36 6.29 -4.74
CA CYS A 172 16.40 7.43 -5.61
C CYS A 172 17.74 7.49 -6.33
N GLU A 173 17.71 8.32 -7.34
CA GLU A 173 18.79 8.63 -8.22
C GLU A 173 19.87 9.45 -7.48
N SER A 174 21.09 8.92 -7.28
CA SER A 174 22.15 9.62 -6.54
C SER A 174 22.82 10.75 -7.35
N GLU A 175 22.71 10.74 -8.69
CA GLU A 175 23.21 11.78 -9.60
C GLU A 175 22.25 11.99 -10.78
N SER A 176 22.10 13.23 -11.26
CA SER A 176 21.23 13.56 -12.40
C SER A 176 21.79 13.02 -13.72
N GLY A 177 21.08 12.10 -14.38
CA GLY A 177 21.44 11.56 -15.70
C GLY A 177 20.36 10.62 -16.26
N ARG A 178 20.44 10.24 -17.54
CA ARG A 178 19.65 9.11 -18.10
C ARG A 178 20.40 7.81 -17.82
N TRP A 179 19.68 6.78 -17.39
CA TRP A 179 20.25 5.55 -16.84
C TRP A 179 19.28 4.40 -16.99
N THR A 180 19.88 3.22 -17.05
CA THR A 180 19.19 1.94 -17.03
C THR A 180 19.64 1.23 -15.77
N ILE A 181 18.76 1.15 -14.76
CA ILE A 181 19.01 0.35 -13.56
C ILE A 181 19.27 -1.11 -13.98
N GLY A 182 20.29 -1.76 -13.41
CA GLY A 182 20.65 -3.12 -13.74
C GLY A 182 21.61 -3.31 -14.94
N ALA A 183 22.02 -2.24 -15.64
CA ALA A 183 22.94 -2.36 -16.79
C ALA A 183 24.40 -2.73 -16.40
N SER A 184 24.85 -2.41 -15.18
CA SER A 184 26.16 -2.84 -14.65
C SER A 184 26.30 -2.68 -13.13
N ASN A 185 27.28 -3.36 -12.52
CA ASN A 185 27.67 -3.19 -11.11
C ASN A 185 28.13 -1.76 -10.75
N VAL A 186 28.43 -0.92 -11.74
CA VAL A 186 28.84 0.48 -11.54
C VAL A 186 27.61 1.39 -11.44
N GLU A 187 26.55 1.12 -12.20
CA GLU A 187 25.31 1.90 -12.17
C GLU A 187 24.45 1.58 -10.94
N ASN A 188 24.53 0.36 -10.40
CA ASN A 188 23.87 0.02 -9.14
C ASN A 188 24.46 0.72 -7.92
N LYS A 189 25.67 1.31 -8.04
CA LYS A 189 26.25 2.19 -7.01
C LYS A 189 25.71 3.62 -7.06
N ARG A 190 24.82 3.92 -8.01
CA ARG A 190 24.25 5.26 -8.23
C ARG A 190 22.80 5.39 -7.74
N VAL A 191 22.25 4.34 -7.12
CA VAL A 191 20.97 4.44 -6.41
C VAL A 191 21.25 4.52 -4.92
N ASP A 192 20.65 5.50 -4.27
CA ASP A 192 20.76 5.73 -2.82
C ASP A 192 19.36 5.84 -2.22
N VAL A 193 19.27 5.78 -0.89
CA VAL A 193 18.01 5.95 -0.17
C VAL A 193 17.46 7.35 -0.44
N CYS A 194 16.19 7.44 -0.88
CA CYS A 194 15.52 8.72 -1.03
C CYS A 194 15.41 9.44 0.32
N ASP A 195 15.67 10.75 0.36
CA ASP A 195 15.33 11.58 1.54
C ASP A 195 13.83 11.62 1.81
N THR A 196 13.02 11.50 0.75
CA THR A 196 11.56 11.37 0.84
C THR A 196 11.09 10.27 -0.11
N PRO A 197 10.32 9.28 0.37
CA PRO A 197 9.76 8.24 -0.49
C PRO A 197 8.95 8.83 -1.64
N ARG A 198 9.14 8.30 -2.85
CA ARG A 198 8.37 8.64 -4.05
C ARG A 198 7.12 7.76 -4.11
N ASP A 199 6.05 8.31 -4.69
CA ASP A 199 4.84 7.53 -4.98
C ASP A 199 5.13 6.52 -6.11
N PRO A 200 5.02 5.19 -5.86
CA PRO A 200 5.29 4.18 -6.87
C PRO A 200 4.51 4.37 -8.17
N ILE A 201 3.29 4.92 -8.10
CA ILE A 201 2.40 5.14 -9.25
C ILE A 201 3.05 6.02 -10.31
N ASN A 202 3.94 6.93 -9.91
CA ASN A 202 4.59 7.88 -10.80
C ASN A 202 5.98 7.42 -11.27
N ILE A 203 6.42 6.23 -10.87
CA ILE A 203 7.75 5.69 -11.22
C ILE A 203 7.63 4.86 -12.49
N GLU A 204 8.09 5.37 -13.63
CA GLU A 204 8.07 4.60 -14.87
C GLU A 204 8.74 3.23 -14.69
N ALA A 205 8.10 2.18 -15.22
CA ALA A 205 8.70 0.86 -15.22
C ALA A 205 10.03 0.93 -15.99
N LEU A 206 11.08 0.39 -15.39
CA LEU A 206 12.39 0.33 -16.03
C LEU A 206 12.25 -0.44 -17.36
N GLN A 207 12.71 0.18 -18.44
CA GLN A 207 12.77 -0.49 -19.73
C GLN A 207 13.91 -1.50 -19.69
N PHE A 208 13.57 -2.77 -19.48
CA PHE A 208 14.49 -3.87 -19.72
C PHE A 208 14.66 -4.01 -21.24
N ASN A 209 15.85 -3.67 -21.75
CA ASN A 209 16.28 -4.01 -23.11
C ASN A 209 16.81 -5.44 -23.16
#